data_AF-A0A8S3XJP6-F1
#
_entry.id   AF-A0A8S3XJP6-F1
#
_cell.length_a   1.000
_cell.length_b   1.000
_cell.length_c   1.000
_cell.angle_alpha   90.00
_cell.angle_beta   90.00
_cell.angle_gamma   90.00
#
_symmetry.space_group_name_H-M   'P 1'
#
loop_
_entity.id
_entity.type
_entity.pdbx_description
1 polymer ?
#
loop_
_entity_poly.entity_id
_entity_poly.type
_entity_poly.pdbx_seq_one_letter_code
_entity_poly.pdbx_strand_id
1 'polypeptide(L)'
;MVKCGACGRYLPVTDGIICGKCDVAYHRGCLILSVKTKISASWMCPACKNKVPRTRDHSNTPVKCQEVSECSPLHKNIDIGLEIRLFRNELSAMRNELKEVRDNITMVKDTVLACNKSLEEMDCRVTKLEKLYEEHLIKCDNKILEDTISELRVQLNERDQDLLVCDLEISGLPEQKR
;
A
#
# COMPACT_ATOMS: atom_id res chain seq x y z
N MET A 1 27.53 -16.12 -12.95
CA MET A 1 26.14 -16.30 -12.46
C MET A 1 25.69 -17.69 -12.83
N VAL A 2 25.13 -18.46 -11.89
CA VAL A 2 24.67 -19.84 -12.14
C VAL A 2 23.16 -19.91 -11.99
N LYS A 3 22.48 -20.83 -12.71
CA LYS A 3 21.02 -21.02 -12.58
C LYS A 3 20.70 -22.05 -11.50
N CYS A 4 19.66 -21.77 -10.73
CA CYS A 4 19.15 -22.69 -9.72
C CYS A 4 18.46 -23.90 -10.38
N GLY A 5 18.87 -25.11 -10.02
CA GLY A 5 18.25 -26.34 -10.52
C GLY A 5 16.83 -26.61 -10.03
N ALA A 6 16.30 -25.82 -9.09
CA ALA A 6 14.93 -25.95 -8.57
C ALA A 6 13.95 -24.91 -9.13
N CYS A 7 14.33 -23.62 -9.12
CA CYS A 7 13.44 -22.54 -9.55
C CYS A 7 13.81 -21.89 -10.89
N GLY A 8 14.93 -22.29 -11.50
CA GLY A 8 15.41 -21.75 -12.78
C GLY A 8 15.96 -20.32 -12.76
N ARG A 9 15.86 -19.61 -11.63
CA ARG A 9 16.40 -18.24 -11.46
C ARG A 9 17.90 -18.23 -11.22
N TYR A 10 18.57 -17.14 -11.58
CA TYR A 10 20.01 -16.96 -11.37
C TYR A 10 20.34 -16.67 -9.91
N LEU A 11 21.47 -17.20 -9.43
CA LEU A 11 22.02 -16.93 -8.11
C LEU A 11 23.47 -16.46 -8.18
N PRO A 12 23.92 -15.64 -7.20
CA PRO A 12 25.32 -15.30 -7.04
C PRO A 12 26.13 -16.57 -6.71
N VAL A 13 27.35 -16.64 -7.24
CA VAL A 13 28.22 -17.84 -7.17
C VAL A 13 28.57 -18.21 -5.73
N THR A 14 28.53 -17.25 -4.80
CA THR A 14 28.89 -17.40 -3.40
C THR A 14 27.76 -17.90 -2.49
N ASP A 15 26.50 -17.83 -2.93
CA ASP A 15 25.32 -18.12 -2.08
C ASP A 15 24.56 -19.39 -2.50
N GLY A 16 25.17 -20.14 -3.42
CA GLY A 16 24.63 -21.40 -3.94
C GLY A 16 25.15 -22.63 -3.21
N ILE A 17 24.28 -23.63 -3.10
CA ILE A 17 24.69 -24.98 -2.71
C ILE A 17 24.86 -25.80 -3.97
N ILE A 18 26.05 -26.38 -4.16
CA ILE A 18 26.36 -27.22 -5.31
C ILE A 18 26.18 -28.68 -4.91
N CYS A 19 25.45 -29.43 -5.72
CA CYS A 19 25.33 -30.87 -5.55
C CYS A 19 26.65 -31.56 -5.94
N GLY A 20 27.27 -32.32 -5.03
CA GLY A 20 28.53 -33.02 -5.33
C GLY A 20 28.44 -34.18 -6.33
N LYS A 21 27.25 -34.45 -6.90
CA LYS A 21 27.02 -35.51 -7.90
C LYS A 21 26.70 -34.99 -9.30
N CYS A 22 25.98 -33.88 -9.40
CA CYS A 22 25.56 -33.32 -10.70
C CYS A 22 26.05 -31.89 -10.94
N ASP A 23 26.79 -31.31 -9.99
CA ASP A 23 27.35 -29.96 -10.02
C ASP A 23 26.32 -28.84 -10.27
N VAL A 24 25.03 -29.14 -10.14
CA VAL A 24 23.96 -28.14 -10.24
C VAL A 24 23.90 -27.33 -8.96
N ALA A 25 23.81 -26.01 -9.10
CA ALA A 25 23.66 -25.06 -8.02
C ALA A 25 22.19 -24.86 -7.63
N TYR A 26 21.93 -24.66 -6.34
CA TYR A 26 20.60 -24.45 -5.79
C TYR A 26 20.61 -23.31 -4.77
N HIS A 27 19.53 -22.52 -4.70
CA HIS A 27 19.33 -21.59 -3.59
C HIS A 27 19.08 -22.37 -2.29
N ARG A 28 19.59 -21.86 -1.16
CA ARG A 28 19.25 -22.36 0.18
C ARG A 28 17.73 -22.39 0.41
N GLY A 29 17.05 -21.30 0.01
CA GLY A 29 15.59 -21.18 0.12
C GLY A 29 14.82 -22.20 -0.71
N CYS A 30 15.32 -22.56 -1.90
CA CYS A 30 14.68 -23.58 -2.74
C CYS A 30 14.78 -25.00 -2.16
N LEU A 31 15.67 -25.22 -1.20
CA LEU A 31 15.89 -26.50 -0.53
C LEU A 31 15.35 -26.51 0.91
N ILE A 32 14.67 -25.43 1.33
CA ILE A 32 14.15 -25.25 2.71
C ILE A 32 15.29 -25.42 3.74
N LEU A 33 16.49 -24.97 3.39
CA LEU A 33 17.65 -25.01 4.28
C LEU A 33 17.79 -23.66 4.99
N SER A 34 17.93 -23.70 6.31
CA SER A 34 18.25 -22.52 7.09
C SER A 34 19.61 -21.94 6.67
N VAL A 35 19.74 -20.61 6.72
CA VAL A 35 20.98 -19.89 6.41
C VAL A 35 22.15 -20.36 7.30
N LYS A 36 21.85 -20.85 8.51
CA LYS A 36 22.85 -21.33 9.48
C LYS A 36 23.28 -22.79 9.28
N THR A 37 22.63 -23.54 8.40
CA THR A 37 22.95 -24.97 8.22
C THR A 37 24.29 -25.11 7.50
N LYS A 38 25.26 -25.72 8.17
CA LYS A 38 26.53 -26.16 7.57
C LYS A 38 26.23 -27.37 6.68
N ILE A 39 26.67 -27.31 5.43
CA ILE A 39 26.43 -28.36 4.44
C ILE A 39 27.75 -29.07 4.20
N SER A 40 27.73 -30.40 4.29
CA SER A 40 28.90 -31.22 4.01
C SER A 40 29.27 -31.14 2.53
N ALA A 41 30.57 -31.24 2.21
CA ALA A 41 31.04 -31.29 0.82
C ALA A 41 30.44 -32.48 0.02
N SER A 42 30.00 -33.53 0.71
CA SER A 42 29.31 -34.70 0.13
C SER A 42 27.79 -34.51 -0.05
N TRP A 43 27.28 -33.29 0.06
CA TRP A 43 25.85 -33.04 -0.06
C TRP A 43 25.33 -33.34 -1.46
N MET A 44 24.21 -34.06 -1.53
CA MET A 44 23.53 -34.42 -2.76
C MET A 44 22.16 -33.78 -2.82
N CYS A 45 21.78 -33.26 -3.98
CA CYS A 45 20.43 -32.73 -4.19
C CYS A 45 19.38 -33.86 -4.11
N PRO A 46 18.10 -33.52 -3.83
CA PRO A 46 17.03 -34.51 -3.70
C PRO A 46 16.89 -35.42 -4.93
N ALA A 47 17.06 -34.85 -6.13
CA ALA A 47 17.00 -35.61 -7.39
C ALA A 47 18.14 -36.64 -7.50
N CYS A 48 19.35 -36.31 -7.05
CA CYS A 48 20.48 -37.22 -7.03
C CYS A 48 20.35 -38.27 -5.92
N LYS A 49 19.85 -37.87 -4.74
CA LYS A 49 19.64 -38.75 -3.58
C LYS A 49 18.62 -39.86 -3.88
N ASN A 50 17.54 -39.53 -4.60
CA ASN A 50 16.51 -40.51 -5.00
C ASN A 50 16.99 -41.49 -6.07
N LYS A 51 18.08 -41.18 -6.78
CA LYS A 51 18.70 -42.06 -7.79
C LYS A 51 19.83 -42.94 -7.23
N VAL A 52 20.13 -42.85 -5.94
CA VAL A 52 21.07 -43.78 -5.29
C VAL A 52 20.27 -45.00 -4.86
N PRO A 53 20.59 -46.21 -5.38
CA PRO A 53 20.00 -47.44 -4.86
C PRO A 53 20.22 -47.49 -3.35
N ARG A 54 19.16 -47.72 -2.57
CA ARG A 54 19.32 -47.95 -1.13
C ARG A 54 20.12 -49.23 -0.98
N THR A 55 21.42 -49.10 -0.75
CA THR A 55 22.29 -50.23 -0.44
C THR A 55 21.74 -50.92 0.79
N ARG A 56 21.49 -52.22 0.61
CA ARG A 56 20.76 -53.12 1.49
C ARG A 56 21.62 -53.51 2.67
N ASP A 57 21.93 -52.56 3.56
CA ASP A 57 22.61 -52.85 4.82
C ASP A 57 21.67 -52.57 5.99
N HIS A 58 20.79 -53.54 6.25
CA HIS A 58 19.91 -53.61 7.42
C HIS A 58 20.65 -54.15 8.67
N SER A 59 21.96 -53.91 8.79
CA SER A 59 22.79 -54.52 9.83
C SER A 59 22.81 -53.78 11.18
N ASN A 60 22.10 -52.66 11.33
CA ASN A 60 22.12 -51.84 12.56
C ASN A 60 20.75 -51.51 13.16
N THR A 61 19.80 -52.44 13.09
CA THR A 61 18.64 -52.46 14.02
C THR A 61 18.69 -53.74 14.83
N PRO A 62 18.87 -53.69 16.17
CA PRO A 62 18.86 -54.88 17.01
C PRO A 62 17.42 -55.38 17.15
N VAL A 63 16.98 -56.24 16.23
CA VAL A 63 15.68 -56.92 16.35
C VAL A 63 15.93 -58.17 17.20
N LYS A 64 15.70 -58.04 18.51
CA LYS A 64 15.55 -59.18 19.42
C LYS A 64 14.23 -59.86 19.06
N CYS A 65 14.30 -60.94 18.27
CA CYS A 65 13.19 -61.85 18.04
C CYS A 65 12.73 -62.38 19.40
N GLN A 66 11.49 -62.10 19.78
CA GLN A 66 10.82 -62.76 20.89
C GLN A 66 9.58 -63.47 20.34
N GLU A 67 9.44 -64.70 20.80
CA GLU A 67 8.58 -65.74 20.28
C GLU A 67 7.09 -65.39 20.31
N VAL A 68 6.42 -65.76 19.20
CA VAL A 68 5.02 -66.17 19.07
C VAL A 68 4.05 -65.61 20.13
N SER A 69 3.48 -64.45 19.84
CA SER A 69 2.12 -64.12 20.29
C SER A 69 1.46 -63.25 19.23
N GLU A 70 0.22 -63.60 18.92
CA GLU A 70 -0.60 -63.14 17.79
C GLU A 70 -0.51 -61.62 17.57
N CYS A 71 -0.04 -61.20 16.40
CA CYS A 71 -0.12 -59.81 15.98
C CYS A 71 -0.74 -59.75 14.57
N SER A 72 -2.01 -59.38 14.57
CA SER A 72 -2.79 -58.95 13.41
C SER A 72 -2.02 -57.91 12.59
N PRO A 73 -2.19 -57.88 11.25
CA PRO A 73 -1.54 -56.88 10.42
C PRO A 73 -2.13 -55.51 10.75
N LEU A 74 -1.37 -54.67 11.46
CA LEU A 74 -1.60 -53.23 11.56
C LEU A 74 -1.35 -52.61 10.16
N HIS A 75 -2.28 -52.86 9.24
CA HIS A 75 -2.67 -51.82 8.31
C HIS A 75 -3.03 -50.63 9.19
N LYS A 76 -2.30 -49.52 9.03
CA LYS A 76 -2.86 -48.22 9.37
C LYS A 76 -4.04 -48.04 8.41
N ASN A 77 -5.16 -48.69 8.74
CA ASN A 77 -6.47 -48.33 8.24
C ASN A 77 -6.70 -46.94 8.83
N ILE A 78 -6.10 -45.95 8.18
CA ILE A 78 -6.62 -44.61 8.19
C ILE A 78 -8.07 -44.83 7.80
N ASP A 79 -8.96 -44.71 8.78
CA ASP A 79 -10.39 -44.80 8.52
C ASP A 79 -10.69 -43.61 7.62
N ILE A 80 -10.74 -43.87 6.32
CA ILE A 80 -11.03 -42.89 5.27
C ILE A 80 -12.33 -42.16 5.63
N GLY A 81 -13.26 -42.81 6.32
CA GLY A 81 -14.46 -42.19 6.86
C GLY A 81 -14.19 -41.11 7.91
N LEU A 82 -13.19 -41.28 8.79
CA LEU A 82 -12.78 -40.25 9.75
C LEU A 82 -12.13 -39.06 9.05
N GLU A 83 -11.22 -39.28 8.09
CA GLU A 83 -10.60 -38.18 7.35
C GLU A 83 -11.61 -37.40 6.50
N ILE A 84 -12.55 -38.08 5.84
CA ILE A 84 -13.64 -37.43 5.11
C ILE A 84 -14.49 -36.56 6.05
N ARG A 85 -14.77 -37.03 7.27
CA ARG A 85 -15.52 -36.25 8.27
C ARG A 85 -14.75 -35.02 8.75
N LEU A 86 -13.45 -35.18 9.02
CA LEU A 86 -12.60 -34.06 9.43
C LEU A 86 -12.50 -33.01 8.32
N PHE A 87 -12.23 -33.44 7.09
CA PHE A 87 -12.19 -32.54 5.93
C PHE A 87 -13.54 -31.84 5.69
N ARG A 88 -14.66 -32.55 5.87
CA ARG A 88 -16.00 -31.94 5.79
C ARG A 88 -16.19 -30.85 6.85
N ASN A 89 -15.71 -31.08 8.06
CA ASN A 89 -15.78 -30.10 9.14
C ASN A 89 -14.90 -28.88 8.83
N GLU A 90 -13.68 -29.07 8.34
CA GLU A 90 -12.79 -27.99 7.90
C GLU A 90 -13.37 -27.18 6.73
N LEU A 91 -13.95 -27.85 5.72
CA LEU A 91 -14.68 -27.17 4.64
C LEU A 91 -15.87 -26.37 5.17
N SER A 92 -16.56 -26.88 6.19
CA SER A 92 -17.66 -26.15 6.82
C SER A 92 -17.16 -24.92 7.57
N ALA A 93 -16.04 -25.04 8.29
CA ALA A 93 -15.39 -23.93 8.99
C ALA A 93 -14.92 -22.86 8.00
N MET A 94 -14.21 -23.24 6.93
CA MET A 94 -13.79 -22.31 5.88
C MET A 94 -14.96 -21.60 5.20
N ARG A 95 -16.09 -22.30 4.97
CA ARG A 95 -17.29 -21.65 4.43
C ARG A 95 -17.87 -20.61 5.38
N ASN A 96 -17.79 -20.84 6.69
CA ASN A 96 -18.24 -19.87 7.68
C ASN A 96 -17.30 -18.67 7.73
N GLU A 97 -15.98 -18.88 7.73
CA GLU A 97 -14.98 -17.80 7.65
C GLU A 97 -15.15 -16.97 6.37
N LEU A 98 -15.39 -17.60 5.22
CA LEU A 98 -15.63 -16.89 3.97
C LEU A 98 -16.94 -16.06 3.98
N LYS A 99 -17.95 -16.49 4.74
CA LYS A 99 -19.16 -15.68 4.97
C LYS A 99 -18.83 -14.47 5.84
N GLU A 100 -18.12 -14.69 6.94
CA GLU A 100 -17.72 -13.61 7.85
C GLU A 100 -16.83 -12.57 7.14
N VAL A 101 -15.87 -13.02 6.31
CA VAL A 101 -15.05 -12.12 5.49
C VAL A 101 -15.92 -11.31 4.53
N ARG A 102 -16.94 -11.92 3.91
CA ARG A 102 -17.86 -11.21 3.01
C ARG A 102 -18.68 -10.16 3.77
N ASP A 103 -19.15 -10.50 4.96
CA ASP A 103 -19.92 -9.59 5.80
C ASP A 103 -19.03 -8.40 6.23
N ASN A 104 -17.78 -8.67 6.62
CA ASN A 104 -16.78 -7.65 6.93
C ASN A 104 -16.48 -6.76 5.72
N ILE A 105 -16.33 -7.31 4.51
CA ILE A 105 -16.13 -6.53 3.28
C ILE A 105 -17.33 -5.60 3.03
N THR A 106 -18.54 -6.10 3.25
CA THR A 106 -19.78 -5.32 3.07
C THR A 106 -19.83 -4.18 4.08
N MET A 107 -19.53 -4.46 5.36
CA MET A 107 -19.44 -3.44 6.39
C MET A 107 -18.38 -2.38 6.06
N VAL A 108 -17.17 -2.79 5.68
CA VAL A 108 -16.09 -1.86 5.29
C VAL A 108 -16.54 -1.00 4.11
N LYS A 109 -17.16 -1.59 3.09
CA LYS A 109 -17.70 -0.84 1.96
C LYS A 109 -18.69 0.24 2.42
N ASP A 110 -19.61 -0.10 3.32
CA ASP A 110 -20.60 0.84 3.84
C ASP A 110 -19.93 1.98 4.63
N THR A 111 -18.91 1.67 5.45
CA THR A 111 -18.14 2.70 6.17
C THR A 111 -17.37 3.63 5.23
N VAL A 112 -16.80 3.10 4.14
CA VAL A 112 -16.11 3.91 3.13
C VAL A 112 -17.10 4.81 2.40
N LEU A 113 -18.29 4.32 2.05
CA LEU A 113 -19.33 5.14 1.44
C LEU A 113 -19.78 6.28 2.36
N ALA A 114 -19.96 5.99 3.65
CA ALA A 114 -20.29 7.02 4.64
C ALA A 114 -19.18 8.06 4.77
N CYS A 115 -17.91 7.63 4.80
CA CYS A 115 -16.75 8.52 4.87
C CYS A 115 -16.66 9.42 3.62
N ASN A 116 -16.83 8.86 2.43
CA ASN A 116 -16.82 9.62 1.17
C ASN A 116 -17.91 10.69 1.16
N LYS A 117 -19.12 10.37 1.63
CA LYS A 117 -20.20 11.35 1.76
C LYS A 117 -19.80 12.50 2.70
N SER A 118 -19.21 12.20 3.86
CA SER A 118 -18.73 13.24 4.78
C SER A 118 -17.60 14.09 4.17
N LEU A 119 -16.74 13.49 3.34
CA LEU A 119 -15.71 14.23 2.60
C LEU A 119 -16.33 15.18 1.57
N GLU A 120 -17.34 14.75 0.80
CA GLU A 120 -18.07 15.61 -0.14
C GLU A 120 -18.76 16.78 0.57
N GLU A 121 -19.37 16.54 1.74
CA GLU A 121 -19.97 17.59 2.56
C GLU A 121 -18.92 18.60 3.05
N MET A 122 -17.73 18.12 3.43
CA MET A 122 -16.61 18.97 3.84
C MET A 122 -16.06 19.78 2.67
N ASP A 123 -15.89 19.17 1.50
CA ASP A 123 -15.42 19.82 0.28
C ASP A 123 -16.36 20.96 -0.15
N CYS A 124 -17.68 20.72 -0.09
CA CYS A 124 -18.69 21.74 -0.33
C CYS A 124 -18.60 22.91 0.66
N ARG A 125 -18.34 22.62 1.94
CA ARG A 125 -18.15 23.67 2.96
C ARG A 125 -16.89 24.48 2.72
N VAL A 126 -15.79 23.84 2.34
CA VAL A 126 -14.53 24.51 2.01
C VAL A 126 -14.72 25.42 0.79
N THR A 127 -15.29 24.89 -0.29
CA THR A 127 -15.61 25.67 -1.50
C THR A 127 -16.44 26.92 -1.19
N LYS A 128 -17.43 26.80 -0.31
CA LYS A 128 -18.26 27.94 0.12
C LYS A 128 -17.44 28.98 0.90
N LEU A 129 -16.55 28.55 1.78
CA LEU A 129 -15.69 29.45 2.55
C LEU A 129 -14.68 30.17 1.67
N GLU A 130 -14.08 29.47 0.71
CA GLU A 130 -13.16 30.06 -0.27
C GLU A 130 -13.85 31.14 -1.10
N LYS A 131 -15.08 30.89 -1.58
CA LYS A 131 -15.85 31.88 -2.30
C LYS A 131 -16.16 33.13 -1.47
N LEU A 132 -16.59 32.94 -0.21
CA LEU A 132 -16.86 34.07 0.69
C LEU A 132 -15.60 34.88 0.98
N TYR A 133 -14.46 34.21 1.09
CA TYR A 133 -13.17 34.87 1.30
C TYR A 133 -12.77 35.69 0.08
N GLU A 134 -12.92 35.16 -1.13
CA GLU A 134 -12.65 35.88 -2.38
C GLU A 134 -13.56 37.11 -2.54
N GLU A 135 -14.86 36.97 -2.28
CA GLU A 135 -15.82 38.08 -2.28
C GLU A 135 -15.45 39.16 -1.26
N HIS A 136 -15.00 38.75 -0.06
CA HIS A 136 -14.55 39.66 0.98
C HIS A 136 -13.27 40.40 0.58
N LEU A 137 -12.31 39.70 -0.04
CA LEU A 137 -11.04 40.29 -0.48
C LEU A 137 -11.29 41.39 -1.51
N ILE A 138 -12.09 41.11 -2.54
CA ILE A 138 -12.48 42.08 -3.58
C ILE A 138 -13.18 43.29 -2.94
N LYS A 139 -14.06 43.07 -1.97
CA LYS A 139 -14.78 44.14 -1.29
C LYS A 139 -13.84 45.03 -0.47
N CYS A 140 -12.87 44.44 0.23
CA CYS A 140 -11.86 45.19 0.98
C CYS A 140 -10.98 46.04 0.06
N ASP A 141 -10.50 45.46 -1.05
CA ASP A 141 -9.66 46.17 -2.01
C ASP A 141 -10.40 47.34 -2.66
N ASN A 142 -11.67 47.13 -3.07
CA ASN A 142 -12.51 48.21 -3.59
C ASN A 142 -12.70 49.33 -2.57
N LYS A 143 -12.90 48.99 -1.30
CA LYS A 143 -13.03 50.00 -0.25
C LYS A 143 -11.76 50.83 -0.09
N ILE A 144 -10.58 50.18 -0.06
CA ILE A 144 -9.29 50.89 0.02
C ILE A 144 -9.11 51.82 -1.19
N LEU A 145 -9.48 51.34 -2.38
CA LEU A 145 -9.42 52.14 -3.60
C LEU A 145 -10.39 53.34 -3.55
N GLU A 146 -11.62 53.13 -3.10
CA GLU A 146 -12.63 54.19 -2.92
C GLU A 146 -12.19 55.25 -1.90
N ASP A 147 -11.60 54.82 -0.79
CA ASP A 147 -11.03 55.70 0.24
C ASP A 147 -9.89 56.54 -0.35
N THR A 148 -8.98 55.90 -1.10
CA THR A 148 -7.86 56.59 -1.78
C THR A 148 -8.36 57.58 -2.84
N ILE A 149 -9.35 57.21 -3.66
CA ILE A 149 -9.96 58.10 -4.66
C ILE A 149 -10.62 59.30 -3.97
N SER A 150 -11.30 59.08 -2.86
CA SER A 150 -11.97 60.14 -2.10
C SER A 150 -10.94 61.11 -1.51
N GLU A 151 -9.83 60.61 -0.96
CA GLU A 151 -8.74 61.43 -0.46
C GLU A 151 -8.09 62.27 -1.56
N LEU A 152 -7.75 61.66 -2.71
CA LEU A 152 -7.17 62.38 -3.86
C LEU A 152 -8.10 63.46 -4.42
N ARG A 153 -9.42 63.21 -4.43
CA ARG A 153 -10.41 64.22 -4.84
C ARG A 153 -10.42 65.42 -3.91
N VAL A 154 -10.31 65.21 -2.61
CA VAL A 154 -10.21 66.30 -1.62
C VAL A 154 -8.93 67.11 -1.87
N GLN A 155 -7.78 66.43 -1.99
CA GLN A 155 -6.50 67.11 -2.25
C GLN A 155 -6.49 67.92 -3.55
N LEU A 156 -7.10 67.41 -4.63
CA LEU A 156 -7.23 68.18 -5.88
C LEU A 156 -8.10 69.42 -5.71
N ASN A 157 -9.27 69.29 -5.08
CA ASN A 157 -10.14 70.44 -4.81
C ASN A 157 -9.45 71.51 -3.95
N GLU A 158 -8.72 71.11 -2.91
CA GLU A 158 -7.97 72.04 -2.07
C GLU A 158 -6.92 72.79 -2.88
N ARG A 159 -6.16 72.08 -3.72
CA ARG A 159 -5.15 72.70 -4.59
C ARG A 159 -5.76 73.63 -5.64
N ASP A 160 -6.87 73.24 -6.25
CA ASP A 160 -7.58 74.09 -7.22
C ASP A 160 -8.08 75.37 -6.54
N GLN A 161 -8.61 75.27 -5.32
CA GLN A 161 -9.03 76.41 -4.54
C GLN A 161 -7.86 77.33 -4.15
N ASP A 162 -6.72 76.76 -3.76
CA ASP A 162 -5.50 77.52 -3.47
C ASP A 162 -4.95 78.28 -4.69
N LEU A 163 -5.06 77.71 -5.90
CA LEU A 163 -4.65 78.39 -7.13
C LEU A 163 -5.54 79.59 -7.44
N LEU A 164 -6.85 79.46 -7.22
CA LEU A 164 -7.82 80.51 -7.48
C LEU A 164 -7.80 81.65 -6.44
N VAL A 165 -7.20 81.44 -5.27
CA VAL A 165 -7.16 82.45 -4.19
C VAL A 165 -6.53 83.78 -4.64
N CYS A 166 -5.61 83.74 -5.61
CA CYS A 166 -4.96 84.94 -6.14
C CYS A 166 -5.67 85.53 -7.37
N ASP A 167 -6.70 84.87 -7.90
CA ASP A 167 -7.39 85.30 -9.11
C ASP A 167 -8.48 86.33 -8.77
N LEU A 168 -8.38 87.51 -9.38
CA LEU A 168 -9.40 88.56 -9.29
C LEU A 168 -10.26 88.54 -10.55
N GLU A 169 -11.51 88.08 -10.41
CA GLU A 169 -12.47 88.09 -11.51
C GLU A 169 -13.19 89.45 -11.58
N ILE A 170 -12.94 90.20 -12.65
CA ILE A 170 -13.62 91.48 -12.92
C ILE A 170 -14.71 91.24 -13.97
N SER A 171 -15.97 91.30 -13.55
CA SER A 171 -17.14 91.14 -14.41
C SER A 171 -17.91 92.45 -14.56
N GLY A 172 -18.66 92.59 -15.67
CA GLY A 172 -19.52 93.76 -15.92
C GLY A 172 -18.87 94.97 -16.62
N LEU A 173 -17.68 94.82 -17.20
CA LEU A 173 -17.08 95.88 -18.02
C LEU A 173 -17.75 95.95 -19.41
N PRO A 174 -18.23 97.12 -19.87
CA PRO A 174 -18.81 97.25 -21.20
C PRO A 174 -17.74 97.09 -22.29
N GLU A 175 -17.99 96.20 -23.25
CA GLU A 175 -17.09 95.99 -24.40
C GLU A 175 -17.04 97.24 -25.29
N GLN A 176 -15.83 97.72 -25.57
CA GLN A 176 -15.64 98.85 -26.47
C GLN A 176 -15.67 98.35 -27.92
N LYS A 177 -16.77 98.64 -28.63
CA LYS A 177 -16.91 98.31 -30.07
C LYS A 177 -15.89 99.10 -30.89
N ARG A 178 -15.01 98.39 -31.61
CA ARG A 178 -14.18 98.93 -32.69
C ARG A 178 -14.96 99.00 -33.99
#